data_AF-A0A3C1LEW6-F1
#
_entry.id   AF-A0A3C1LEW6-F1
#
_cell.length_a   1.000
_cell.length_b   1.000
_cell.length_c   1.000
_cell.angle_alpha   90.00
_cell.angle_beta   90.00
_cell.angle_gamma   90.00
#
_symmetry.space_group_name_H-M   'P 1'
#
loop_
_entity.id
_entity.type
_entity.pdbx_description
1 polymer ?
#
loop_
_entity_poly.entity_id
_entity_poly.type
_entity_poly.pdbx_seq_one_letter_code
_entity_poly.pdbx_strand_id
1 'polypeptide(L)' 'MAKKQAQPALQFSRRFTKDGVTPFDLFEYDYRTSVIKNPNGEKVFEMNNVEVPKQWSQIATDILAQKYFRKAGVP' A
#
# COMPACT_ATOMS: atom_id res chain seq x y z
N MET A 1 -17.36 27.90 39.45
CA MET A 1 -16.63 26.72 38.97
C MET A 1 -15.41 27.21 38.21
N ALA A 2 -14.19 26.92 38.68
CA ALA A 2 -12.97 27.39 38.02
C ALA A 2 -12.71 26.57 36.74
N LYS A 3 -12.58 27.24 35.59
CA LYS A 3 -12.15 26.59 34.33
C LYS A 3 -10.71 26.09 34.51
N LYS A 4 -10.51 24.78 34.53
CA LYS A 4 -9.17 24.16 34.45
C LYS A 4 -8.57 24.58 33.11
N GLN A 5 -7.49 25.36 33.13
CA GLN A 5 -6.72 25.68 31.93
C GLN A 5 -6.16 24.37 31.37
N ALA A 6 -6.59 24.00 30.16
CA ALA A 6 -6.08 22.84 29.46
C ALA A 6 -4.59 23.08 29.16
N GLN A 7 -3.73 22.18 29.63
CA GLN A 7 -2.32 22.22 29.26
C GLN A 7 -2.20 22.08 27.74
N PRO A 8 -1.24 22.78 27.11
CA PRO A 8 -1.04 22.66 25.66
C PRO A 8 -0.79 21.20 25.29
N ALA A 9 -1.59 20.67 24.36
CA ALA A 9 -1.39 19.31 23.85
C ALA A 9 -0.06 19.24 23.09
N LEU A 10 0.55 18.05 23.07
CA LEU A 10 1.77 17.78 22.32
C LEU A 10 1.56 18.08 20.84
N GLN A 11 2.37 19.00 20.30
CA GLN A 11 2.28 19.44 18.91
C GLN A 11 3.26 18.65 18.05
N PHE A 12 2.78 18.15 16.91
CA PHE A 12 3.60 17.46 15.92
C PHE A 12 3.43 18.12 14.55
N SER A 13 4.55 18.45 13.91
CA SER A 13 4.54 18.93 12.53
C SER A 13 4.42 17.76 11.56
N ARG A 14 3.44 17.83 10.65
CA ARG A 14 3.31 16.87 9.55
C ARG A 14 4.49 17.01 8.59
N ARG A 15 5.00 15.88 8.06
CA ARG A 15 6.06 15.86 7.03
C ARG A 15 5.54 15.38 5.68
N PHE A 16 4.84 14.25 5.65
CA PHE A 16 4.40 13.57 4.42
C PHE A 16 2.87 13.47 4.29
N THR A 17 2.14 14.13 5.18
CA THR A 17 0.67 14.11 5.22
C THR A 17 0.14 15.53 5.25
N LYS A 18 -1.10 15.71 4.80
CA LYS A 18 -1.82 16.98 4.85
C LYS A 18 -3.01 16.83 5.77
N ASP A 19 -3.35 17.90 6.49
CA ASP A 19 -4.55 17.91 7.32
C ASP A 19 -5.79 17.76 6.44
N GLY A 20 -6.75 16.93 6.87
CA GLY A 20 -7.98 16.68 6.12
C GLY A 20 -7.83 15.88 4.82
N VAL A 21 -6.64 15.39 4.46
CA VAL A 21 -6.41 14.60 3.25
C VAL A 21 -6.02 13.17 3.63
N THR A 22 -6.71 12.18 3.05
CA THR A 22 -6.32 10.78 3.24
C THR A 22 -5.00 10.50 2.51
N PRO A 23 -4.07 9.74 3.11
CA PRO A 23 -2.80 9.40 2.46
C PRO A 23 -2.95 8.71 1.10
N PHE A 24 -4.06 7.99 0.88
CA PHE A 24 -4.34 7.32 -0.40
C PHE A 24 -4.59 8.32 -1.53
N ASP A 25 -5.19 9.48 -1.26
CA ASP A 25 -5.44 10.50 -2.29
C ASP A 25 -4.17 11.28 -2.66
N LEU A 26 -3.04 11.01 -2.01
CA LEU A 26 -1.76 11.67 -2.28
C LEU A 26 -0.99 11.03 -3.45
N PHE A 27 -1.46 9.90 -3.98
CA PHE A 27 -0.78 9.15 -5.03
C PHE A 27 -1.71 8.82 -6.19
N GLU A 28 -1.16 8.74 -7.40
CA GLU A 28 -1.83 8.11 -8.53
C GLU A 28 -1.61 6.59 -8.50
N TYR A 29 -2.66 5.85 -8.83
CA TYR A 29 -2.64 4.39 -8.86
C TYR A 29 -2.87 3.87 -10.28
N ASP A 30 -2.31 2.72 -10.57
CA ASP A 30 -2.60 1.93 -11.76
C ASP A 30 -2.84 0.46 -11.40
N TYR A 31 -3.53 -0.24 -12.30
CA TYR A 31 -3.80 -1.67 -12.18
C TYR A 31 -2.76 -2.45 -12.96
N ARG A 32 -2.15 -3.45 -12.31
CA ARG A 32 -1.14 -4.31 -12.91
C ARG A 32 -1.43 -5.77 -12.67
N THR A 33 -0.87 -6.61 -13.53
CA THR A 33 -0.88 -8.06 -13.36
C THR A 33 0.47 -8.50 -12.80
N SER A 34 0.45 -9.33 -11.77
CA SER A 34 1.64 -10.05 -11.29
C SER A 34 1.59 -11.48 -11.82
N VAL A 35 2.64 -11.92 -12.50
CA VAL A 35 2.78 -13.30 -13.00
C VAL A 35 4.13 -13.86 -12.58
N ILE A 36 4.10 -14.95 -11.84
CA ILE A 36 5.31 -15.70 -11.48
C ILE A 36 5.32 -16.98 -12.33
N LYS A 37 6.39 -17.15 -13.10
CA LYS A 37 6.61 -18.33 -13.93
C LYS A 37 7.76 -19.16 -13.39
N ASN A 38 7.70 -20.47 -13.59
CA ASN A 38 8.86 -21.34 -13.39
C ASN A 38 9.83 -21.23 -14.58
N PRO A 39 11.02 -21.86 -14.53
CA PRO A 39 11.97 -21.85 -15.63
C PRO A 39 11.46 -22.51 -16.92
N ASN A 40 10.48 -23.40 -16.84
CA ASN A 40 9.89 -24.05 -18.02
C ASN A 40 8.80 -23.18 -18.70
N GLY A 41 8.47 -22.02 -18.12
CA GLY A 41 7.53 -21.03 -18.65
C GLY A 41 6.09 -21.15 -18.14
N GLU A 42 5.78 -22.21 -17.38
CA GLU A 42 4.47 -22.41 -16.75
C GLU A 42 4.22 -21.36 -15.65
N LYS A 43 2.99 -20.87 -15.58
CA LYS A 43 2.55 -19.90 -14.58
C LYS A 43 2.33 -20.63 -13.25
N VAL A 44 3.13 -20.27 -12.25
CA VAL A 44 3.02 -20.77 -10.86
C VAL A 44 2.07 -19.91 -10.04
N PHE A 45 1.95 -18.62 -10.38
CA PHE A 45 1.05 -17.69 -9.75
C PHE A 45 0.68 -16.58 -10.73
N GLU A 46 -0.59 -16.17 -10.71
CA GLU A 46 -1.08 -15.04 -11.49
C GLU A 46 -2.13 -14.30 -10.67
N MET A 47 -1.98 -12.98 -10.57
CA MET A 47 -2.97 -12.10 -9.96
C MET A 47 -3.17 -10.88 -10.83
N ASN A 48 -4.39 -10.70 -11.30
CA ASN A 48 -4.80 -9.57 -12.12
C ASN A 48 -5.35 -8.44 -11.25
N ASN A 49 -5.36 -7.23 -11.80
CA ASN A 49 -5.96 -6.04 -11.19
C ASN A 49 -5.38 -5.70 -9.82
N VAL A 50 -4.06 -5.84 -9.66
CA VAL A 50 -3.34 -5.34 -8.49
C VAL A 50 -3.22 -3.83 -8.59
N GLU A 51 -3.94 -3.11 -7.73
CA GLU A 51 -3.88 -1.65 -7.64
C GLU A 51 -2.67 -1.21 -6.82
N VAL A 52 -1.74 -0.48 -7.44
CA VAL A 52 -0.49 -0.02 -6.83
C VAL A 52 -0.18 1.41 -7.24
N PRO A 53 0.65 2.15 -6.47
CA PRO A 53 1.11 3.45 -6.90
C PRO A 53 1.83 3.37 -8.24
N LYS A 54 1.46 4.23 -9.18
CA LYS A 54 1.96 4.25 -10.55
C LYS A 54 3.48 4.33 -10.67
N GLN A 55 4.15 4.97 -9.71
CA GLN A 55 5.61 5.10 -9.68
C GLN A 55 6.34 3.80 -9.26
N TRP A 56 5.63 2.78 -8.76
CA TRP A 56 6.26 1.52 -8.38
C TRP A 56 6.73 0.77 -9.62
N SER A 57 7.78 -0.04 -9.47
CA SER A 57 8.21 -0.96 -10.52
C SER A 57 7.31 -2.20 -10.57
N GLN A 58 7.38 -2.95 -11.68
CA GLN A 58 6.75 -4.27 -11.77
C GLN A 58 7.26 -5.20 -10.66
N ILE A 59 8.57 -5.17 -10.38
CA ILE A 59 9.19 -5.97 -9.30
C ILE A 59 8.57 -5.64 -7.94
N ALA A 60 8.32 -4.36 -7.63
CA ALA A 60 7.67 -3.97 -6.38
C ALA A 60 6.22 -4.50 -6.29
N THR A 61 5.51 -4.47 -7.42
CA THR A 61 4.16 -5.04 -7.56
C THR A 61 4.18 -6.56 -7.31
N ASP A 62 5.14 -7.26 -7.89
CA ASP A 62 5.29 -8.71 -7.74
C ASP A 62 5.66 -9.10 -6.30
N ILE A 63 6.55 -8.34 -5.64
CA ILE A 63 6.89 -8.54 -4.23
C ILE A 63 5.66 -8.33 -3.34
N LEU A 64 4.86 -7.28 -3.59
CA LEU A 64 3.61 -7.04 -2.86
C LEU A 64 2.65 -8.23 -3.00
N ALA A 65 2.37 -8.63 -4.24
CA ALA A 65 1.43 -9.71 -4.52
C ALA A 65 1.88 -11.04 -3.89
N GLN A 66 3.18 -11.37 -4.00
CA GLN A 66 3.74 -12.60 -3.44
C GLN A 66 3.70 -12.64 -1.91
N LYS A 67 3.95 -11.50 -1.24
CA LYS A 67 4.05 -11.46 0.23
C LYS A 67 2.73 -11.25 0.95
N TYR A 68 1.85 -10.41 0.39
CA TYR A 68 0.68 -9.93 1.11
C TYR A 68 -0.63 -10.43 0.52
N PHE A 69 -0.69 -10.73 -0.79
CA PHE A 69 -1.92 -11.21 -1.43
C PHE A 69 -1.94 -12.73 -1.61
N ARG A 70 -0.78 -13.37 -1.63
CA ARG A 70 -0.70 -14.82 -1.49
C ARG A 70 -1.10 -15.22 -0.08
N LYS A 71 -2.35 -15.65 0.11
CA LYS A 71 -2.83 -16.25 1.36
C LYS A 71 -2.04 -17.53 1.64
N ALA A 72 -1.26 -17.55 2.72
CA ALA A 72 -0.80 -18.81 3.29
C ALA A 72 -2.02 -19.54 3.89
N GLY A 73 -2.44 -20.64 3.29
CA GLY A 73 -3.46 -21.53 3.86
C GLY A 73 -4.91 -21.33 3.40
N VAL A 74 -5.16 -20.66 2.28
CA VAL A 74 -6.46 -20.77 1.59
C VAL A 74 -6.22 -21.51 0.27
N PRO A 75 -6.90 -22.65 0.04
CA PRO A 75 -6.66 -23.53 -1.10
C PRO A 75 -6.83 -22.83 -2.44
#